data_AF-A0A7C7ARQ6-F1
#
_entry.id   AF-A0A7C7ARQ6-F1
#
_cell.length_a   1.000
_cell.length_b   1.000
_cell.length_c   1.000
_cell.angle_alpha   90.00
_cell.angle_beta   90.00
_cell.angle_gamma   90.00
#
_symmetry.space_group_name_H-M   'P 1'
#
loop_
_entity.id
_entity.type
_entity.pdbx_description
1 polymer ?
#
loop_
_entity_poly.entity_id
_entity_poly.type
_entity_poly.pdbx_seq_one_letter_code
_entity_poly.pdbx_strand_id
1 'polypeptide(L)'
;MTTTATLFGPDDEPGPYYYGVKVMSRTNTLGEAAETVAFDHYVVTFKNEDGSVIARKIVRPGEGVTPPEVSKEGHVLSGWTEDLNSVTSDLEVFPVFTPNKVTVIFIASDKILKTHSVDYGRLLTPPDIPWKRGHDKVDPVWSVTDFSAITEDLTVYAIYTLNTYTVTFRIGLEEFTYTVQHGAAITPPEIPPEEGYDQMPPTWSETGFDAVMKDIYAYPVYTINKYAVTFIGFDGEVLAVEMVEKVSGYVFTGWDQELHNVTSDRTITALYEKKPSLFSCGNMISVNVFGVLLAGAYVCLRRLRKKDE
;
A
#
# COMPACT_ATOMS: atom_id res chain seq x y z
N MET A 1 60.76 -43.51 33.40
CA MET A 1 59.65 -42.78 34.06
C MET A 1 59.71 -41.36 33.54
N THR A 2 58.83 -41.02 32.60
CA THR A 2 58.73 -39.67 32.03
C THR A 2 57.94 -38.85 33.03
N THR A 3 58.63 -38.08 33.86
CA THR A 3 57.98 -37.21 34.85
C THR A 3 57.58 -35.92 34.16
N THR A 4 56.32 -35.81 33.77
CA THR A 4 55.71 -34.55 33.33
C THR A 4 55.51 -33.68 34.57
N ALA A 5 56.32 -32.63 34.71
CA ALA A 5 56.14 -31.63 35.75
C ALA A 5 55.35 -30.46 35.15
N THR A 6 54.08 -30.33 35.54
CA THR A 6 53.26 -29.15 35.28
C THR A 6 53.41 -28.22 36.47
N LEU A 7 54.02 -27.04 36.29
CA LEU A 7 54.16 -26.05 37.36
C LEU A 7 53.87 -24.64 36.84
N PHE A 8 52.93 -24.00 37.52
CA PHE A 8 52.52 -22.61 37.37
C PHE A 8 53.55 -21.71 38.06
N GLY A 9 54.22 -20.84 37.32
CA GLY A 9 55.00 -19.72 37.85
C GLY A 9 54.21 -18.41 37.68
N PRO A 10 54.28 -17.47 38.64
CA PRO A 10 53.80 -16.11 38.44
C PRO A 10 54.82 -15.34 37.59
N ASP A 11 54.33 -14.29 36.93
CA ASP A 11 55.07 -13.24 36.22
C ASP A 11 55.10 -13.36 34.69
N ASP A 12 54.14 -12.63 34.12
CA ASP A 12 53.84 -12.31 32.72
C ASP A 12 54.95 -11.47 32.02
N GLU A 13 56.22 -11.53 32.45
CA GLU A 13 57.30 -10.72 31.87
C GLU A 13 58.21 -11.52 30.91
N PRO A 14 58.48 -11.01 29.69
CA PRO A 14 59.43 -11.63 28.77
C PRO A 14 60.86 -11.58 29.35
N GLY A 15 61.54 -12.73 29.40
CA GLY A 15 62.91 -12.82 29.91
C GLY A 15 63.42 -14.26 30.02
N PRO A 16 64.72 -14.44 30.32
CA PRO A 16 65.31 -15.77 30.49
C PRO A 16 64.72 -16.47 31.72
N TYR A 17 63.97 -17.55 31.50
CA TYR A 17 63.47 -18.40 32.57
C TYR A 17 64.52 -19.43 33.00
N TYR A 18 64.79 -19.50 34.30
CA TYR A 18 65.77 -20.41 34.89
C TYR A 18 65.07 -21.64 35.48
N TYR A 19 65.48 -22.84 35.06
CA TYR A 19 65.06 -24.10 35.69
C TYR A 19 66.24 -24.78 36.38
N GLY A 20 66.08 -25.12 37.66
CA GLY A 20 67.05 -25.92 38.39
C GLY A 20 66.71 -27.41 38.25
N VAL A 21 67.47 -28.16 37.46
CA VAL A 21 67.35 -29.63 37.46
C VAL A 21 68.16 -30.18 38.64
N LYS A 22 67.48 -30.66 39.69
CA LYS A 22 68.13 -31.35 40.80
C LYS A 22 68.28 -32.82 40.47
N VAL A 23 69.48 -33.24 40.07
CA VAL A 23 69.81 -34.67 39.91
C VAL A 23 69.93 -35.31 41.30
N MET A 24 68.91 -36.07 41.71
CA MET A 24 68.96 -36.83 42.97
C MET A 24 69.80 -38.09 42.78
N SER A 25 71.09 -38.01 43.11
CA SER A 25 71.97 -39.18 43.27
C SER A 25 71.53 -40.02 44.48
N ARG A 26 71.67 -41.36 44.42
CA ARG A 26 71.34 -42.29 45.53
C ARG A 26 72.25 -42.14 46.76
N THR A 27 73.35 -41.40 46.65
CA THR A 27 74.20 -41.03 47.78
C THR A 27 74.02 -39.54 48.02
N ASN A 28 73.70 -39.18 49.26
CA ASN A 28 73.33 -37.83 49.69
C ASN A 28 74.56 -36.90 49.75
N THR A 29 75.25 -36.75 48.62
CA THR A 29 76.35 -35.82 48.38
C THR A 29 75.90 -34.84 47.29
N LEU A 30 75.90 -33.54 47.63
CA LEU A 30 75.69 -32.44 46.67
C LEU A 30 76.85 -32.44 45.68
N GLY A 31 76.64 -33.06 44.52
CA GLY A 31 77.53 -33.00 43.37
C GLY A 31 77.47 -31.64 42.67
N GLU A 32 78.55 -31.33 41.96
CA GLU A 32 78.87 -30.12 41.21
C GLU A 32 77.70 -29.45 40.46
N ALA A 33 77.83 -28.12 40.38
CA ALA A 33 76.89 -27.14 39.82
C ALA A 33 75.83 -27.71 38.86
N ALA A 34 74.56 -27.49 39.22
CA ALA A 34 73.46 -27.65 38.29
C ALA A 34 73.74 -26.79 37.05
N GLU A 35 73.90 -27.43 35.90
CA GLU A 35 74.09 -26.75 34.62
C GLU A 35 72.79 -26.00 34.29
N THR A 36 72.82 -24.67 34.40
CA THR A 36 71.69 -23.81 34.03
C THR A 36 71.68 -23.67 32.51
N VAL A 37 70.78 -24.38 31.85
CA VAL A 37 70.57 -24.21 30.40
C VAL A 37 69.46 -23.17 30.23
N ALA A 38 69.82 -21.98 29.75
CA ALA A 38 68.84 -20.94 29.41
C ALA A 38 68.25 -21.25 28.04
N PHE A 39 66.92 -21.31 27.96
CA PHE A 39 66.23 -21.24 26.68
C PHE A 39 65.61 -19.86 26.56
N ASP A 40 65.82 -19.20 25.42
CA ASP A 40 64.99 -18.07 25.03
C ASP A 40 63.55 -18.55 24.90
N HIS A 41 62.60 -17.70 25.25
CA HIS A 41 61.17 -17.94 25.09
C HIS A 41 60.54 -16.71 24.46
N TYR A 42 59.46 -16.92 23.72
CA TYR A 42 58.66 -15.86 23.15
C TYR A 42 57.26 -15.85 23.74
N VAL A 43 56.71 -14.65 23.91
CA VAL A 43 55.37 -14.41 24.44
C VAL A 43 54.43 -14.13 23.26
N VAL A 44 53.44 -14.98 23.10
CA VAL A 44 52.34 -14.79 22.15
C VAL A 44 51.13 -14.28 22.92
N THR A 45 50.70 -13.07 22.62
CA THR A 45 49.54 -12.42 23.23
C THR A 45 48.38 -12.42 22.24
N PHE A 46 47.35 -13.21 22.51
CA PHE A 46 46.10 -13.22 21.76
C PHE A 46 45.21 -12.07 22.25
N LYS A 47 44.74 -11.24 21.33
CA LYS A 47 43.91 -10.07 21.62
C LYS A 47 42.63 -10.08 20.80
N ASN A 48 41.56 -9.50 21.34
CA ASN A 48 40.35 -9.18 20.60
C ASN A 48 40.57 -7.98 19.67
N GLU A 49 39.64 -7.74 18.75
CA GLU A 49 39.67 -6.58 17.83
C GLU A 49 39.70 -5.22 18.57
N ASP A 50 39.21 -5.16 19.81
CA ASP A 50 39.24 -3.96 20.67
C ASP A 50 40.57 -3.79 21.45
N GLY A 51 41.52 -4.72 21.28
CA GLY A 51 42.82 -4.72 21.95
C GLY A 51 42.83 -5.40 23.32
N SER A 52 41.70 -5.87 23.84
CA SER A 52 41.65 -6.62 25.10
C SER A 52 42.34 -7.98 24.97
N VAL A 53 43.08 -8.39 26.01
CA VAL A 53 43.84 -9.65 26.00
C VAL A 53 42.90 -10.83 26.26
N ILE A 54 42.88 -11.78 25.33
CA ILE A 54 42.14 -13.04 25.44
C ILE A 54 42.97 -14.06 26.22
N ALA A 55 44.23 -14.23 25.83
CA ALA A 55 45.14 -15.20 26.43
C ALA A 55 46.60 -14.82 26.15
N ARG A 56 47.51 -15.26 27.02
CA ARG A 56 48.96 -15.25 26.77
C ARG A 56 49.49 -16.67 26.76
N LYS A 57 50.45 -16.95 25.88
CA LYS A 57 51.17 -18.22 25.83
C LYS A 57 52.66 -17.96 25.68
N ILE A 58 53.46 -18.73 26.41
CA ILE A 58 54.92 -18.70 26.36
C ILE A 58 55.36 -19.97 25.64
N VAL A 59 56.18 -19.82 24.60
CA VAL A 59 56.66 -20.94 23.75
C VAL A 59 58.14 -20.83 23.47
N ARG A 60 58.78 -21.94 23.10
CA ARG A 60 60.19 -21.93 22.70
C ARG A 60 60.35 -21.42 21.25
N PRO A 61 61.52 -20.88 20.88
CA PRO A 61 61.85 -20.53 19.50
C PRO A 61 61.58 -21.69 18.54
N GLY A 62 60.82 -21.42 17.48
CA GLY A 62 60.43 -22.39 16.46
C GLY A 62 59.27 -23.31 16.84
N GLU A 63 58.73 -23.21 18.06
CA GLU A 63 57.56 -23.98 18.48
C GLU A 63 56.28 -23.30 18.00
N GLY A 64 55.30 -24.10 17.58
CA GLY A 64 53.97 -23.61 17.21
C GLY A 64 53.05 -23.42 18.43
N VAL A 65 51.99 -22.66 18.26
CA VAL A 65 51.03 -22.35 19.33
C VAL A 65 49.59 -22.56 18.87
N THR A 66 48.81 -23.32 19.63
CA THR A 66 47.37 -23.46 19.36
C THR A 66 46.62 -22.23 19.88
N PRO A 67 45.86 -21.50 19.05
CA PRO A 67 45.08 -20.36 19.51
C PRO A 67 43.91 -20.76 20.44
N PRO A 68 43.39 -19.84 21.27
CA PRO A 68 42.16 -20.06 22.03
C PRO A 68 40.93 -20.12 21.11
N GLU A 69 39.84 -20.73 21.58
CA GLU A 69 38.55 -20.68 20.87
C GLU A 69 37.93 -19.29 20.99
N VAL A 70 37.45 -18.76 19.86
CA VAL A 70 36.76 -17.47 19.79
C VAL A 70 35.57 -17.57 18.84
N SER A 71 34.52 -16.79 19.11
CA SER A 71 33.34 -16.72 18.26
C SER A 71 32.83 -15.28 18.16
N LYS A 72 32.24 -14.95 17.01
CA LYS A 72 31.62 -13.65 16.73
C LYS A 72 30.33 -13.92 15.95
N GLU A 73 29.21 -13.41 16.46
CA GLU A 73 27.90 -13.63 15.87
C GLU A 73 27.87 -13.18 14.40
N GLY A 74 27.29 -14.00 13.53
CA GLY A 74 27.19 -13.71 12.11
C GLY A 74 28.51 -13.73 11.33
N HIS A 75 29.60 -14.23 11.92
CA HIS A 75 30.91 -14.32 11.27
C HIS A 75 31.54 -15.71 11.42
N VAL A 76 32.43 -16.06 10.51
CA VAL A 76 33.28 -17.26 10.58
C VAL A 76 34.72 -16.84 10.85
N LEU A 77 35.35 -17.49 11.84
CA LEU A 77 36.77 -17.33 12.09
C LEU A 77 37.55 -17.86 10.89
N SER A 78 38.23 -16.96 10.19
CA SER A 78 39.00 -17.26 8.97
C SER A 78 40.46 -17.58 9.29
N GLY A 79 40.93 -17.20 10.47
CA GLY A 79 42.29 -17.42 10.94
C GLY A 79 42.72 -16.39 11.96
N TRP A 80 44.02 -16.20 12.05
CA TRP A 80 44.68 -15.25 12.95
C TRP A 80 45.64 -14.38 12.15
N THR A 81 45.97 -13.18 12.65
CA THR A 81 46.81 -12.22 11.92
C THR A 81 48.24 -12.67 11.69
N GLU A 82 48.78 -13.51 12.58
CA GLU A 82 50.16 -14.00 12.54
C GLU A 82 50.22 -15.51 12.26
N ASP A 83 51.34 -15.98 11.73
CA ASP A 83 51.62 -17.41 11.60
C ASP A 83 51.95 -18.02 12.96
N LEU A 84 51.17 -19.01 13.37
CA LEU A 84 51.27 -19.67 14.66
C LEU A 84 51.97 -21.03 14.60
N ASN A 85 52.49 -21.44 13.44
CA ASN A 85 53.14 -22.75 13.29
C ASN A 85 54.58 -22.77 13.82
N SER A 86 55.26 -21.62 13.85
CA SER A 86 56.64 -21.49 14.30
C SER A 86 56.91 -20.09 14.82
N VAL A 87 56.96 -19.92 16.14
CA VAL A 87 57.15 -18.61 16.78
C VAL A 87 58.64 -18.29 16.92
N THR A 88 59.09 -17.19 16.32
CA THR A 88 60.51 -16.75 16.35
C THR A 88 60.72 -15.37 16.98
N SER A 89 59.65 -14.75 17.49
CA SER A 89 59.66 -13.49 18.23
C SER A 89 58.39 -13.40 19.05
N ASP A 90 58.31 -12.42 19.95
CA ASP A 90 57.04 -12.08 20.60
C ASP A 90 56.01 -11.66 19.53
N LEU A 91 54.75 -12.06 19.71
CA LEU A 91 53.68 -11.81 18.75
C LEU A 91 52.45 -11.24 19.46
N GLU A 92 51.82 -10.25 18.84
CA GLU A 92 50.45 -9.84 19.16
C GLU A 92 49.52 -10.31 18.06
N VAL A 93 48.57 -11.16 18.42
CA VAL A 93 47.78 -11.94 17.45
C VAL A 93 46.30 -11.63 17.63
N PHE A 94 45.63 -11.28 16.53
CA PHE A 94 44.20 -10.96 16.51
C PHE A 94 43.44 -11.99 15.67
N PRO A 95 42.19 -12.33 16.04
CA PRO A 95 41.35 -13.18 15.21
C PRO A 95 40.89 -12.42 13.98
N VAL A 96 40.85 -13.09 12.83
CA VAL A 96 40.35 -12.54 11.57
C VAL A 96 39.00 -13.18 11.27
N PHE A 97 37.95 -12.36 11.24
CA PHE A 97 36.58 -12.80 10.99
C PHE A 97 36.08 -12.40 9.60
N THR A 98 35.42 -13.32 8.91
CA THR A 98 34.71 -13.04 7.65
C THR A 98 33.20 -13.07 7.93
N PRO A 99 32.42 -12.05 7.52
CA PRO A 99 30.97 -12.04 7.72
C PRO A 99 30.30 -13.16 6.93
N ASN A 100 29.26 -13.73 7.51
CA ASN A 100 28.36 -14.67 6.83
C ASN A 100 27.60 -13.94 5.72
N LYS A 101 27.18 -14.69 4.70
CA LYS A 101 26.28 -14.18 3.66
C LYS A 101 24.85 -14.56 4.01
N VAL A 102 23.95 -13.58 3.94
CA VAL A 102 22.50 -13.74 4.07
C VAL A 102 21.82 -13.39 2.76
N THR A 103 20.67 -14.00 2.49
CA THR A 103 19.94 -13.89 1.24
C THR A 103 18.67 -13.07 1.44
N VAL A 104 18.48 -12.04 0.62
CA VAL A 104 17.24 -11.25 0.59
C VAL A 104 16.56 -11.40 -0.76
N ILE A 105 15.30 -11.84 -0.77
CA ILE A 105 14.49 -12.06 -1.97
C ILE A 105 13.35 -11.05 -1.98
N PHE A 106 13.28 -10.22 -3.01
CA PHE A 106 12.17 -9.30 -3.26
C PHE A 106 11.18 -9.91 -4.24
N ILE A 107 9.90 -9.93 -3.86
CA ILE A 107 8.81 -10.52 -4.64
C ILE A 107 7.75 -9.46 -4.90
N ALA A 108 7.35 -9.29 -6.16
CA ALA A 108 6.29 -8.38 -6.58
C ALA A 108 5.33 -9.11 -7.53
N SER A 109 4.01 -9.01 -7.27
CA SER A 109 2.97 -9.70 -8.05
C SER A 109 3.28 -11.20 -8.25
N ASP A 110 3.61 -11.88 -7.15
CA ASP A 110 3.95 -13.31 -7.07
C ASP A 110 5.15 -13.76 -7.93
N LYS A 111 6.00 -12.81 -8.33
CA LYS A 111 7.24 -13.08 -9.07
C LYS A 111 8.45 -12.55 -8.33
N ILE A 112 9.53 -13.31 -8.34
CA ILE A 112 10.82 -12.85 -7.84
C ILE A 112 11.29 -11.69 -8.73
N LEU A 113 11.41 -10.51 -8.12
CA LEU A 113 11.93 -9.32 -8.75
C LEU A 113 13.45 -9.32 -8.71
N LYS A 114 14.01 -9.60 -7.53
CA LYS A 114 15.45 -9.54 -7.28
C LYS A 114 15.85 -10.41 -6.10
N THR A 115 17.03 -11.02 -6.20
CA THR A 115 17.70 -11.70 -5.08
C THR A 115 19.04 -11.02 -4.82
N HIS A 116 19.32 -10.73 -3.55
CA HIS A 116 20.59 -10.21 -3.06
C HIS A 116 21.26 -11.22 -2.15
N SER A 117 22.58 -11.34 -2.27
CA SER A 117 23.43 -11.95 -1.25
C SER A 117 24.22 -10.83 -0.59
N VAL A 118 24.00 -10.65 0.72
CA VAL A 118 24.48 -9.49 1.50
C VAL A 118 25.35 -10.00 2.65
N ASP A 119 26.40 -9.27 3.02
CA ASP A 119 27.16 -9.57 4.23
C ASP A 119 26.31 -9.31 5.48
N TYR A 120 26.44 -10.19 6.47
CA TYR A 120 25.76 -10.08 7.75
C TYR A 120 25.94 -8.69 8.39
N GLY A 121 24.83 -8.09 8.81
CA GLY A 121 24.77 -6.78 9.45
C GLY A 121 24.96 -5.59 8.51
N ARG A 122 25.07 -5.79 7.19
CA ARG A 122 25.16 -4.66 6.24
C ARG A 122 23.78 -4.12 5.86
N LEU A 123 23.76 -2.82 5.58
CA LEU A 123 22.65 -2.10 4.94
C LEU A 123 22.40 -2.67 3.54
N LEU A 124 21.13 -2.73 3.17
CA LEU A 124 20.66 -3.03 1.82
C LEU A 124 19.74 -1.91 1.32
N THR A 125 19.96 -1.44 0.09
CA THR A 125 18.99 -0.56 -0.59
C THR A 125 18.00 -1.43 -1.36
N PRO A 126 16.70 -1.40 -1.05
CA PRO A 126 15.72 -2.20 -1.76
C PRO A 126 15.55 -1.68 -3.21
N PRO A 127 15.18 -2.54 -4.17
CA PRO A 127 14.84 -2.12 -5.52
C PRO A 127 13.51 -1.34 -5.54
N ASP A 128 13.29 -0.60 -6.63
CA ASP A 128 12.02 0.06 -6.90
C ASP A 128 10.89 -0.97 -7.03
N ILE A 129 9.71 -0.63 -6.49
CA ILE A 129 8.53 -1.48 -6.62
C ILE A 129 7.89 -1.23 -7.99
N PRO A 130 7.66 -2.28 -8.80
CA PRO A 130 7.01 -2.13 -10.10
C PRO A 130 5.59 -1.56 -10.00
N TRP A 131 5.20 -0.77 -10.99
CA TRP A 131 3.81 -0.29 -11.11
C TRP A 131 2.84 -1.44 -11.35
N LYS A 132 1.65 -1.36 -10.75
CA LYS A 132 0.56 -2.33 -10.91
C LYS A 132 -0.77 -1.61 -11.18
N ARG A 133 -1.38 -1.88 -12.33
CA ARG A 133 -2.69 -1.33 -12.71
C ARG A 133 -3.73 -1.56 -11.62
N GLY A 134 -4.51 -0.53 -11.30
CA GLY A 134 -5.57 -0.60 -10.32
C GLY A 134 -5.07 -0.63 -8.87
N HIS A 135 -3.78 -0.39 -8.63
CA HIS A 135 -3.18 -0.28 -7.30
C HIS A 135 -2.20 0.91 -7.24
N ASP A 136 -2.47 1.94 -8.01
CA ASP A 136 -1.56 3.04 -8.35
C ASP A 136 -1.99 4.40 -7.79
N LYS A 137 -3.08 4.45 -7.00
CA LYS A 137 -3.48 5.67 -6.27
C LYS A 137 -2.64 5.91 -5.01
N VAL A 138 -2.02 4.87 -4.47
CA VAL A 138 -1.19 4.91 -3.26
C VAL A 138 0.14 4.24 -3.60
N ASP A 139 1.25 4.87 -3.24
CA ASP A 139 2.57 4.29 -3.48
C ASP A 139 2.68 2.93 -2.78
N PRO A 140 3.08 1.87 -3.49
CA PRO A 140 3.24 0.57 -2.90
C PRO A 140 4.45 0.58 -1.94
N VAL A 141 4.43 -0.33 -0.97
CA VAL A 141 5.49 -0.45 0.02
C VAL A 141 6.00 -1.89 0.10
N TRP A 142 7.23 -2.07 0.55
CA TRP A 142 7.74 -3.39 0.89
C TRP A 142 7.15 -3.86 2.24
N SER A 143 6.96 -5.17 2.40
CA SER A 143 6.47 -5.78 3.64
C SER A 143 7.43 -5.62 4.82
N VAL A 144 8.67 -5.27 4.54
CA VAL A 144 9.72 -4.90 5.50
C VAL A 144 10.13 -3.47 5.18
N THR A 145 10.28 -2.64 6.20
CA THR A 145 10.63 -1.22 6.06
C THR A 145 12.06 -0.91 6.50
N ASP A 146 12.64 -1.73 7.37
CA ASP A 146 14.01 -1.56 7.85
C ASP A 146 14.97 -2.49 7.10
N PHE A 147 15.90 -1.88 6.37
CA PHE A 147 16.99 -2.57 5.68
C PHE A 147 18.36 -2.09 6.17
N SER A 148 18.43 -1.41 7.32
CA SER A 148 19.66 -0.81 7.85
C SER A 148 20.73 -1.82 8.22
N ALA A 149 20.34 -3.03 8.64
CA ALA A 149 21.23 -4.15 8.91
C ALA A 149 20.52 -5.48 8.66
N ILE A 150 21.02 -6.30 7.72
CA ILE A 150 20.44 -7.61 7.42
C ILE A 150 21.21 -8.70 8.17
N THR A 151 20.57 -9.34 9.14
CA THR A 151 21.19 -10.38 9.98
C THR A 151 20.67 -11.79 9.71
N GLU A 152 19.61 -11.93 8.91
CA GLU A 152 19.01 -13.22 8.55
C GLU A 152 18.50 -13.21 7.12
N ASP A 153 18.14 -14.39 6.62
CA ASP A 153 17.52 -14.52 5.30
C ASP A 153 16.12 -13.91 5.31
N LEU A 154 15.82 -13.06 4.33
CA LEU A 154 14.55 -12.35 4.24
C LEU A 154 13.85 -12.63 2.92
N THR A 155 12.54 -12.83 2.99
CA THR A 155 11.66 -12.78 1.82
C THR A 155 10.70 -11.62 1.98
N VAL A 156 10.79 -10.65 1.08
CA VAL A 156 10.12 -9.35 1.16
C VAL A 156 9.11 -9.24 0.02
N TYR A 157 7.88 -8.87 0.35
CA TYR A 157 6.77 -8.79 -0.60
C TYR A 157 6.37 -7.35 -0.86
N ALA A 158 6.08 -7.01 -2.11
CA ALA A 158 5.46 -5.73 -2.44
C ALA A 158 3.97 -5.76 -2.03
N ILE A 159 3.56 -4.79 -1.22
CA ILE A 159 2.19 -4.60 -0.77
C ILE A 159 1.55 -3.54 -1.66
N TYR A 160 0.47 -3.95 -2.34
CA TYR A 160 -0.30 -3.10 -3.22
C TYR A 160 -1.69 -2.83 -2.63
N THR A 161 -2.07 -1.57 -2.56
CA THR A 161 -3.41 -1.16 -2.13
C THR A 161 -4.33 -1.10 -3.35
N LEU A 162 -5.37 -1.94 -3.39
CA LEU A 162 -6.33 -1.93 -4.49
C LEU A 162 -7.07 -0.58 -4.53
N ASN A 163 -7.08 0.06 -5.69
CA ASN A 163 -7.77 1.33 -5.90
C ASN A 163 -9.27 1.15 -5.68
N THR A 164 -9.89 2.19 -5.12
CA THR A 164 -11.34 2.32 -5.05
C THR A 164 -11.80 3.54 -5.85
N TYR A 165 -13.03 3.50 -6.32
CA TYR A 165 -13.68 4.58 -7.07
C TYR A 165 -15.06 4.89 -6.50
N THR A 166 -15.45 6.14 -6.64
CA THR A 166 -16.76 6.64 -6.25
C THR A 166 -17.67 6.67 -7.48
N VAL A 167 -18.81 6.02 -7.39
CA VAL A 167 -19.87 6.07 -8.41
C VAL A 167 -21.09 6.75 -7.80
N THR A 168 -21.50 7.86 -8.42
CA THR A 168 -22.66 8.63 -7.98
C THR A 168 -23.71 8.65 -9.09
N PHE A 169 -24.92 8.23 -8.74
CA PHE A 169 -26.10 8.33 -9.59
C PHE A 169 -26.99 9.44 -9.07
N ARG A 170 -27.33 10.41 -9.91
CA ARG A 170 -28.25 11.50 -9.57
C ARG A 170 -29.56 11.36 -10.34
N ILE A 171 -30.66 11.20 -9.62
CA ILE A 171 -32.01 11.12 -10.18
C ILE A 171 -32.82 12.28 -9.61
N GLY A 172 -33.06 13.31 -10.42
CA GLY A 172 -33.69 14.55 -9.95
C GLY A 172 -32.88 15.25 -8.86
N LEU A 173 -33.42 15.29 -7.65
CA LEU A 173 -32.79 15.89 -6.46
C LEU A 173 -32.08 14.87 -5.56
N GLU A 174 -32.25 13.56 -5.81
CA GLU A 174 -31.65 12.50 -5.02
C GLU A 174 -30.30 12.08 -5.60
N GLU A 175 -29.35 11.75 -4.72
CA GLU A 175 -28.03 11.23 -5.08
C GLU A 175 -27.75 9.91 -4.34
N PHE A 176 -27.33 8.90 -5.09
CA PHE A 176 -26.91 7.59 -4.58
C PHE A 176 -25.42 7.42 -4.85
N THR A 177 -24.63 7.30 -3.79
CA THR A 177 -23.16 7.21 -3.90
C THR A 177 -22.66 5.86 -3.40
N TYR A 178 -21.80 5.24 -4.19
CA TYR A 178 -21.20 3.93 -3.93
C TYR A 178 -19.69 4.04 -4.02
N THR A 179 -18.99 3.31 -3.15
CA THR A 179 -17.55 3.09 -3.27
C THR A 179 -17.31 1.65 -3.70
N VAL A 180 -16.66 1.47 -4.84
CA VAL A 180 -16.39 0.15 -5.43
C VAL A 180 -14.90 -0.03 -5.67
N GLN A 181 -14.44 -1.28 -5.66
CA GLN A 181 -13.06 -1.60 -6.00
C GLN A 181 -12.81 -1.46 -7.51
N HIS A 182 -11.57 -1.17 -7.91
CA HIS A 182 -11.18 -1.07 -9.31
C HIS A 182 -11.56 -2.32 -10.10
N GLY A 183 -12.32 -2.13 -11.18
CA GLY A 183 -12.80 -3.18 -12.06
C GLY A 183 -14.02 -3.94 -11.54
N ALA A 184 -14.55 -3.60 -10.37
CA ALA A 184 -15.80 -4.17 -9.89
C ALA A 184 -16.98 -3.67 -10.74
N ALA A 185 -17.95 -4.56 -10.97
CA ALA A 185 -19.22 -4.20 -11.56
C ALA A 185 -20.15 -3.55 -10.53
N ILE A 186 -21.02 -2.66 -10.99
CA ILE A 186 -22.11 -2.10 -10.20
C ILE A 186 -23.38 -2.12 -11.05
N THR A 187 -24.51 -2.50 -10.44
CA THR A 187 -25.82 -2.40 -11.09
C THR A 187 -26.38 -1.00 -10.83
N PRO A 188 -26.59 -0.17 -11.85
CA PRO A 188 -27.22 1.13 -11.68
C PRO A 188 -28.65 1.00 -11.11
N PRO A 189 -29.15 2.00 -10.38
CA PRO A 189 -30.55 2.03 -9.98
C PRO A 189 -31.47 2.14 -11.22
N GLU A 190 -32.73 1.76 -11.04
CA GLU A 190 -33.75 1.93 -12.08
C GLU A 190 -34.01 3.43 -12.29
N ILE A 191 -34.07 3.84 -13.55
CA ILE A 191 -34.38 5.22 -13.90
C ILE A 191 -35.91 5.37 -13.97
N PRO A 192 -36.52 6.33 -13.24
CA PRO A 192 -37.95 6.55 -13.31
C PRO A 192 -38.37 7.10 -14.69
N PRO A 193 -39.56 6.76 -15.20
CA PRO A 193 -40.09 7.37 -16.42
C PRO A 193 -40.46 8.84 -16.19
N GLU A 194 -40.20 9.70 -17.19
CA GLU A 194 -40.58 11.11 -17.15
C GLU A 194 -41.65 11.43 -18.21
N GLU A 195 -42.73 12.11 -17.80
CA GLU A 195 -43.82 12.43 -18.71
C GLU A 195 -43.35 13.35 -19.85
N GLY A 196 -43.69 13.00 -21.09
CA GLY A 196 -43.33 13.80 -22.27
C GLY A 196 -42.13 13.24 -23.06
N TYR A 197 -41.35 12.35 -22.46
CA TYR A 197 -40.20 11.71 -23.08
C TYR A 197 -40.53 10.30 -23.63
N ASP A 198 -39.75 9.86 -24.62
CA ASP A 198 -39.86 8.61 -25.38
C ASP A 198 -40.07 7.42 -24.44
N GLN A 199 -40.92 6.48 -24.86
CA GLN A 199 -41.23 5.25 -24.13
C GLN A 199 -40.06 4.24 -24.16
N MET A 200 -38.98 4.55 -24.86
CA MET A 200 -37.73 3.81 -24.73
C MET A 200 -37.16 3.99 -23.32
N PRO A 201 -36.67 2.93 -22.65
CA PRO A 201 -36.11 3.08 -21.31
C PRO A 201 -35.01 4.14 -21.34
N PRO A 202 -35.09 5.16 -20.48
CA PRO A 202 -34.06 6.18 -20.40
C PRO A 202 -32.69 5.54 -20.12
N THR A 203 -31.64 6.21 -20.56
CA THR A 203 -30.26 5.70 -20.42
C THR A 203 -29.48 6.55 -19.44
N TRP A 204 -28.42 6.00 -18.87
CA TRP A 204 -27.49 6.78 -18.05
C TRP A 204 -26.57 7.62 -18.95
N SER A 205 -26.21 8.81 -18.48
CA SER A 205 -25.28 9.73 -19.18
C SER A 205 -23.86 9.18 -19.32
N GLU A 206 -23.50 8.19 -18.51
CA GLU A 206 -22.18 7.56 -18.47
C GLU A 206 -22.29 6.05 -18.70
N THR A 207 -21.16 5.42 -19.01
CA THR A 207 -21.02 3.97 -19.19
C THR A 207 -19.88 3.44 -18.31
N GLY A 208 -19.59 2.13 -18.37
CA GLY A 208 -18.51 1.52 -17.60
C GLY A 208 -18.96 0.98 -16.23
N PHE A 209 -20.25 0.71 -16.07
CA PHE A 209 -20.79 0.12 -14.84
C PHE A 209 -20.43 -1.37 -14.69
N ASP A 210 -20.17 -2.08 -15.78
CA ASP A 210 -19.74 -3.49 -15.74
C ASP A 210 -18.31 -3.67 -15.20
N ALA A 211 -17.50 -2.60 -15.25
CA ALA A 211 -16.15 -2.59 -14.68
C ALA A 211 -15.69 -1.14 -14.42
N VAL A 212 -15.76 -0.71 -13.17
CA VAL A 212 -15.49 0.68 -12.78
C VAL A 212 -13.98 0.93 -12.69
N MET A 213 -13.45 1.77 -13.59
CA MET A 213 -12.02 2.10 -13.69
C MET A 213 -11.67 3.55 -13.31
N LYS A 214 -12.69 4.35 -13.01
CA LYS A 214 -12.58 5.77 -12.63
C LYS A 214 -13.81 6.15 -11.80
N ASP A 215 -13.76 7.30 -11.17
CA ASP A 215 -14.96 7.87 -10.55
C ASP A 215 -15.99 8.19 -11.65
N ILE A 216 -17.27 7.90 -11.39
CA ILE A 216 -18.36 8.07 -12.34
C ILE A 216 -19.44 8.92 -11.69
N TYR A 217 -19.92 9.94 -12.41
CA TYR A 217 -21.08 10.73 -12.02
C TYR A 217 -22.11 10.64 -13.14
N ALA A 218 -23.20 9.93 -12.91
CA ALA A 218 -24.20 9.60 -13.94
C ALA A 218 -25.57 10.19 -13.60
N TYR A 219 -26.28 10.65 -14.62
CA TYR A 219 -27.67 11.12 -14.54
C TYR A 219 -28.52 10.54 -15.69
N PRO A 220 -29.84 10.42 -15.53
CA PRO A 220 -30.74 10.00 -16.60
C PRO A 220 -30.70 10.92 -17.81
N VAL A 221 -30.68 10.32 -19.00
CA VAL A 221 -30.85 11.00 -20.29
C VAL A 221 -32.16 10.55 -20.90
N TYR A 222 -33.09 11.50 -21.04
CA TYR A 222 -34.40 11.30 -21.64
C TYR A 222 -34.42 11.84 -23.08
N THR A 223 -35.02 11.09 -24.00
CA THR A 223 -35.24 11.53 -25.39
C THR A 223 -36.68 12.03 -25.51
N ILE A 224 -36.95 13.19 -26.11
CA ILE A 224 -38.34 13.71 -26.22
C ILE A 224 -39.11 12.89 -27.27
N ASN A 225 -40.38 12.56 -27.01
CA ASN A 225 -41.23 11.91 -28.01
C ASN A 225 -41.40 12.79 -29.26
N LYS A 226 -41.27 12.20 -30.45
CA LYS A 226 -41.62 12.85 -31.73
C LYS A 226 -42.78 12.11 -32.39
N TYR A 227 -43.75 12.86 -32.91
CA TYR A 227 -44.89 12.33 -33.63
C TYR A 227 -44.90 12.83 -35.06
N ALA A 228 -45.21 11.94 -36.01
CA ALA A 228 -45.34 12.30 -37.41
C ALA A 228 -46.74 12.88 -37.69
N VAL A 229 -46.80 14.05 -38.29
CA VAL A 229 -48.00 14.64 -38.92
C VAL A 229 -47.85 14.43 -40.42
N THR A 230 -48.74 13.65 -41.01
CA THR A 230 -48.70 13.30 -42.43
C THR A 230 -49.81 14.04 -43.17
N PHE A 231 -49.45 14.82 -44.18
CA PHE A 231 -50.39 15.47 -45.10
C PHE A 231 -50.57 14.57 -46.32
N ILE A 232 -51.80 14.17 -46.59
CA ILE A 232 -52.14 13.23 -47.68
C ILE A 232 -53.00 13.96 -48.71
N GLY A 233 -52.64 13.79 -49.98
CA GLY A 233 -53.36 14.33 -51.14
C GLY A 233 -54.65 13.58 -51.43
N PHE A 234 -55.46 14.12 -52.34
CA PHE A 234 -56.78 13.56 -52.65
C PHE A 234 -56.71 12.14 -53.25
N ASP A 235 -55.59 11.79 -53.87
CA ASP A 235 -55.28 10.51 -54.48
C ASP A 235 -54.57 9.52 -53.53
N GLY A 236 -54.33 9.95 -52.29
CA GLY A 236 -53.61 9.16 -51.29
C GLY A 236 -52.09 9.33 -51.31
N GLU A 237 -51.52 10.19 -52.16
CA GLU A 237 -50.09 10.50 -52.14
C GLU A 237 -49.71 11.28 -50.87
N VAL A 238 -48.55 10.97 -50.27
CA VAL A 238 -48.03 11.73 -49.14
C VAL A 238 -47.41 13.03 -49.66
N LEU A 239 -48.04 14.16 -49.34
CA LEU A 239 -47.58 15.49 -49.73
C LEU A 239 -46.45 15.99 -48.83
N ALA A 240 -46.52 15.71 -47.52
CA ALA A 240 -45.49 16.07 -46.55
C ALA A 240 -45.62 15.24 -45.27
N VAL A 241 -44.49 15.05 -44.57
CA VAL A 241 -44.44 14.47 -43.22
C VAL A 241 -43.62 15.40 -42.34
N GLU A 242 -44.22 15.90 -41.28
CA GLU A 242 -43.56 16.77 -40.30
C GLU A 242 -43.47 16.08 -38.95
N MET A 243 -42.32 16.17 -38.30
CA MET A 243 -42.11 15.59 -36.97
C MET A 243 -42.33 16.66 -35.90
N VAL A 244 -43.36 16.47 -35.06
CA VAL A 244 -43.67 17.37 -33.95
C VAL A 244 -43.23 16.76 -32.63
N GLU A 245 -42.56 17.55 -31.79
CA GLU A 245 -42.12 17.11 -30.47
C GLU A 245 -43.26 17.23 -29.46
N LYS A 246 -43.40 16.25 -28.57
CA LYS A 246 -44.36 16.31 -27.48
C LYS A 246 -43.92 17.35 -26.46
N VAL A 247 -44.71 18.40 -26.29
CA VAL A 247 -44.46 19.40 -25.24
C VAL A 247 -44.91 18.85 -23.88
N SER A 248 -43.96 18.51 -23.00
CA SER A 248 -44.27 18.01 -21.66
C SER A 248 -44.99 19.06 -20.82
N GLY A 249 -45.97 18.64 -20.02
CA GLY A 249 -46.78 19.53 -19.17
C GLY A 249 -47.85 20.33 -19.90
N TYR A 250 -48.04 20.12 -21.21
CA TYR A 250 -49.08 20.78 -22.00
C TYR A 250 -49.95 19.75 -22.75
N VAL A 251 -51.16 20.15 -23.10
CA VAL A 251 -52.12 19.40 -23.94
C VAL A 251 -52.32 20.20 -25.21
N PHE A 252 -52.13 19.58 -26.37
CA PHE A 252 -52.46 20.19 -27.65
C PHE A 252 -53.98 20.38 -27.74
N THR A 253 -54.44 21.62 -27.95
CA THR A 253 -55.87 21.96 -27.98
C THR A 253 -56.41 22.25 -29.38
N GLY A 254 -55.52 22.37 -30.37
CA GLY A 254 -55.89 22.61 -31.76
C GLY A 254 -54.92 23.57 -32.44
N TRP A 255 -55.33 24.09 -33.58
CA TRP A 255 -54.60 25.12 -34.31
C TRP A 255 -55.28 26.47 -34.12
N ASP A 256 -54.52 27.56 -34.23
CA ASP A 256 -55.04 28.93 -34.17
C ASP A 256 -55.95 29.29 -35.35
N GLN A 257 -55.87 28.53 -36.44
CA GLN A 257 -56.60 28.76 -37.68
C GLN A 257 -57.13 27.45 -38.28
N GLU A 258 -58.20 27.56 -39.07
CA GLU A 258 -58.79 26.42 -39.75
C GLU A 258 -57.92 25.97 -40.94
N LEU A 259 -57.79 24.65 -41.11
CA LEU A 259 -56.91 24.03 -42.11
C LEU A 259 -57.57 23.81 -43.49
N HIS A 260 -58.79 24.29 -43.70
CA HIS A 260 -59.51 24.08 -44.96
C HIS A 260 -59.38 25.28 -45.91
N ASN A 261 -59.47 25.01 -47.21
CA ASN A 261 -59.51 26.02 -48.28
C ASN A 261 -58.34 27.02 -48.25
N VAL A 262 -57.11 26.50 -48.32
CA VAL A 262 -55.87 27.31 -48.36
C VAL A 262 -55.61 27.80 -49.79
N THR A 263 -55.83 29.08 -50.06
CA THR A 263 -55.66 29.70 -51.40
C THR A 263 -54.52 30.72 -51.50
N SER A 264 -53.81 30.95 -50.39
CA SER A 264 -52.64 31.82 -50.28
C SER A 264 -51.76 31.35 -49.12
N ASP A 265 -50.51 31.81 -49.11
CA ASP A 265 -49.57 31.56 -48.01
C ASP A 265 -50.17 31.95 -46.66
N ARG A 266 -49.97 31.10 -45.65
CA ARG A 266 -50.41 31.32 -44.28
C ARG A 266 -49.50 30.59 -43.30
N THR A 267 -49.36 31.14 -42.10
CA THR A 267 -48.68 30.50 -40.97
C THR A 267 -49.75 30.04 -39.99
N ILE A 268 -49.71 28.76 -39.61
CA ILE A 268 -50.68 28.14 -38.70
C ILE A 268 -49.91 27.68 -37.46
N THR A 269 -50.37 28.08 -36.28
CA THR A 269 -49.68 27.91 -35.00
C THR A 269 -50.42 26.92 -34.12
N ALA A 270 -49.71 25.93 -33.58
CA ALA A 270 -50.28 24.98 -32.64
C ALA A 270 -50.62 25.67 -31.31
N LEU A 271 -51.84 25.43 -30.81
CA LEU A 271 -52.30 25.88 -29.51
C LEU A 271 -52.16 24.78 -28.48
N TYR A 272 -51.71 25.17 -27.28
CA TYR A 272 -51.47 24.28 -26.17
C TYR A 272 -52.03 24.86 -24.87
N GLU A 273 -52.63 24.01 -24.05
CA GLU A 273 -53.04 24.34 -22.68
C GLU A 273 -52.15 23.65 -21.66
N LYS A 274 -51.69 24.38 -20.64
CA LYS A 274 -50.87 23.81 -19.57
C LYS A 274 -51.71 22.84 -18.75
N LYS A 275 -51.20 21.63 -18.52
CA LYS A 275 -51.85 20.67 -17.62
C LYS A 275 -51.97 21.29 -16.22
N PRO A 276 -53.13 21.15 -15.54
CA PRO A 276 -53.25 21.62 -14.18
C PRO A 276 -52.21 20.90 -13.31
N SER A 277 -51.33 21.65 -12.64
CA SER A 277 -50.38 21.08 -11.71
C SER A 277 -51.14 20.52 -10.51
N LEU A 278 -51.18 19.20 -10.36
CA LEU A 278 -51.57 18.59 -9.10
C LEU A 278 -50.49 18.94 -8.08
N PHE A 279 -50.74 19.99 -7.29
CA PHE A 279 -49.98 20.20 -6.07
C PHE A 279 -50.22 19.00 -5.16
N SER A 280 -49.29 18.04 -5.18
CA SER A 280 -49.08 17.14 -4.06
C SER A 280 -48.45 17.96 -2.93
N CYS A 281 -49.30 18.58 -2.11
CA CYS A 281 -48.94 19.02 -0.78
C CYS A 281 -50.01 18.46 0.16
N GLY A 282 -49.54 17.72 1.16
CA GLY A 282 -50.36 16.94 2.06
C GLY A 282 -51.38 17.75 2.87
N ASN A 283 -52.35 17.00 3.38
CA ASN A 283 -53.46 17.40 4.25
C ASN A 283 -54.64 18.11 3.57
N MET A 284 -55.39 17.33 2.80
CA MET A 284 -56.82 17.59 2.60
C MET A 284 -57.58 16.99 3.78
N ILE A 285 -57.89 17.81 4.79
CA ILE A 285 -59.00 17.52 5.70
C ILE A 285 -60.25 17.55 4.82
N SER A 286 -60.94 16.41 4.74
CA SER A 286 -62.27 16.32 4.14
C SER A 286 -63.23 17.24 4.90
N VAL A 287 -63.57 18.39 4.33
CA VAL A 287 -64.73 19.16 4.79
C VAL A 287 -65.82 19.02 3.74
N ASN A 288 -66.79 18.18 4.08
CA ASN A 288 -68.05 17.99 3.37
C ASN A 288 -68.71 19.35 3.13
N VAL A 289 -68.89 19.74 1.88
CA VAL A 289 -69.67 20.93 1.52
C VAL A 289 -71.15 20.56 1.56
N PHE A 290 -71.70 20.52 2.78
CA PHE A 290 -73.13 20.70 3.03
C PHE A 290 -73.28 21.42 4.36
N GLY A 291 -73.51 22.74 4.32
CA GLY A 291 -73.98 23.46 5.49
C GLY A 291 -73.53 24.90 5.61
N VAL A 292 -74.41 25.80 5.18
CA VAL A 292 -74.79 27.03 5.91
C VAL A 292 -73.81 28.22 5.84
N LEU A 293 -74.21 29.17 4.97
CA LEU A 293 -74.25 30.63 5.18
C LEU A 293 -74.06 31.08 6.64
N LEU A 294 -73.08 31.95 6.94
CA LEU A 294 -73.24 33.23 7.68
C LEU A 294 -71.90 33.73 8.27
N ALA A 295 -71.70 35.04 8.12
CA ALA A 295 -70.80 35.92 8.88
C ALA A 295 -69.28 35.62 8.76
N GLY A 296 -68.43 36.56 8.36
CA GLY A 296 -68.34 37.92 8.88
C GLY A 296 -67.24 37.98 9.94
N ALA A 297 -66.16 38.69 9.59
CA ALA A 297 -65.18 39.31 10.48
C ALA A 297 -64.10 38.43 11.18
N TYR A 298 -62.85 38.79 10.84
CA TYR A 298 -61.73 39.11 11.73
C TYR A 298 -61.08 38.05 12.65
N VAL A 299 -59.80 37.78 12.32
CA VAL A 299 -58.61 37.88 13.19
C VAL A 299 -58.54 37.01 14.44
N CYS A 300 -57.51 36.16 14.48
CA CYS A 300 -56.64 36.07 15.66
C CYS A 300 -55.18 35.76 15.31
N LEU A 301 -54.38 36.82 15.38
CA LEU A 301 -52.95 36.83 15.66
C LEU A 301 -52.60 35.99 16.89
N ARG A 302 -51.40 35.38 16.89
CA ARG A 302 -50.39 35.34 17.97
C ARG A 302 -49.31 34.33 17.55
N ARG A 303 -48.01 34.52 17.74
CA ARG A 303 -47.19 35.53 18.46
C ARG A 303 -45.74 35.15 18.10
N LEU A 304 -44.90 36.07 17.63
CA LEU A 304 -43.47 35.96 17.89
C LEU A 304 -43.03 37.20 18.65
N ARG A 305 -42.27 36.90 19.70
CA ARG A 305 -42.01 37.68 20.90
C ARG A 305 -40.76 38.53 20.71
N LYS A 306 -40.87 39.79 21.14
CA LYS A 306 -39.85 40.82 21.32
C LYS A 306 -38.49 40.30 21.81
N LYS A 307 -37.42 40.94 21.33
CA LYS A 307 -36.16 41.13 22.04
C LYS A 307 -35.80 42.63 21.89
N ASP A 308 -35.99 43.38 22.97
CA ASP A 308 -35.42 44.73 23.13
C ASP A 308 -34.07 44.56 23.85
N GLU A 309 -33.14 45.47 23.52
CA GLU A 309 -31.93 45.93 24.25
C GLU A 309 -31.02 44.89 24.95
#